data_AF-A0A2W4TWL1-F1
#
_entry.id   AF-A0A2W4TWL1-F1
#
_cell.length_a   1.000
_cell.length_b   1.000
_cell.length_c   1.000
_cell.angle_alpha   90.00
_cell.angle_beta   90.00
_cell.angle_gamma   90.00
#
_symmetry.space_group_name_H-M   'P 1'
#
loop_
_entity.id
_entity.type
_entity.pdbx_description
1 polymer ?
#
loop_
_entity_poly.entity_id
_entity_poly.type
_entity_poly.pdbx_seq_one_letter_code
_entity_poly.pdbx_strand_id
1 'polypeptide(L)'
;MSDPSAHLQRLRALIESAPALPERGDWLALIDAAMPAAAASGAGPEMARLRQDVEDAERARDTANLQRMKVAGQLNTLHKSLAAAVPEVPAGKDAQSDALRRIEYLVTHGASAPGAVEAARAAEMEAPMPGRAVLEAVIAGERRFSKAQLEFTIAEAMVLTGWAQTPLELMAEGEPWLAALILKNQN
;
A
#
# COMPACT_ATOMS: atom_id res chain seq x y z
N MET A 1 -11.37 8.13 26.89
CA MET A 1 -11.64 9.32 27.73
C MET A 1 -13.13 9.40 27.95
N SER A 2 -13.58 9.50 29.19
CA SER A 2 -14.99 9.56 29.54
C SER A 2 -15.60 10.90 29.11
N ASP A 3 -16.85 10.88 28.64
CA ASP A 3 -17.58 12.06 28.16
C ASP A 3 -17.77 13.09 29.30
N PRO A 4 -17.18 14.29 29.21
CA PRO A 4 -17.34 15.36 30.20
C PRO A 4 -18.81 15.75 30.42
N SER A 5 -19.63 15.64 29.38
CA SER A 5 -21.07 15.96 29.44
C SER A 5 -21.82 14.95 30.28
N ALA A 6 -21.47 13.66 30.17
CA ALA A 6 -22.05 12.60 31.00
C ALA A 6 -21.70 12.77 32.49
N HIS A 7 -20.50 13.27 32.81
CA HIS A 7 -20.13 13.58 34.19
C HIS A 7 -20.91 14.78 34.76
N LEU A 8 -21.09 15.85 33.96
CA LEU A 8 -21.88 17.01 34.36
C LEU A 8 -23.36 16.67 34.56
N GLN A 9 -23.95 15.84 33.69
CA GLN A 9 -25.31 15.33 33.86
C GLN A 9 -25.47 14.52 35.15
N ARG A 10 -24.49 13.67 35.46
CA ARG A 10 -24.48 12.88 36.70
C ARG A 10 -24.35 13.76 37.94
N LEU A 11 -23.51 14.78 37.90
CA LEU A 11 -23.35 15.76 38.98
C LEU A 11 -24.63 16.58 39.20
N ARG A 12 -25.27 17.01 38.12
CA ARG A 12 -26.57 17.71 38.16
C ARG A 12 -27.64 16.88 38.86
N ALA A 13 -27.78 15.61 38.49
CA ALA A 13 -28.74 14.69 39.11
C ALA A 13 -28.47 14.47 40.61
N LEU A 14 -27.19 14.37 41.01
CA LEU A 14 -26.81 14.27 42.42
C LEU A 14 -27.20 15.51 43.21
N ILE A 15 -26.98 16.71 42.67
CA ILE A 15 -27.34 17.98 43.32
C ILE A 15 -28.86 18.17 43.38
N GLU A 16 -29.60 17.72 42.36
CA GLU A 16 -31.07 17.73 42.39
C GLU A 16 -31.63 16.82 43.49
N SER A 17 -30.96 15.70 43.77
CA SER A 17 -31.34 14.75 44.83
C SER A 17 -30.93 15.18 46.25
N ALA A 18 -30.18 16.28 46.40
CA ALA A 18 -29.66 16.77 47.68
C ALA A 18 -30.29 18.12 48.08
N PRO A 19 -31.53 18.15 48.60
CA PRO A 19 -32.26 19.38 48.88
C PRO A 19 -31.69 20.21 50.04
N ALA A 20 -30.87 19.60 50.91
CA ALA A 20 -30.20 20.29 52.02
C ALA A 20 -28.89 20.99 51.63
N LEU A 21 -28.50 20.93 50.35
CA LEU A 21 -27.27 21.57 49.87
C LEU A 21 -27.44 23.10 49.92
N PRO A 22 -26.55 23.84 50.63
CA PRO A 22 -26.50 25.29 50.55
C PRO A 22 -26.26 25.73 49.10
N GLU A 23 -26.86 26.84 48.68
CA GLU A 23 -26.61 27.45 47.36
C GLU A 23 -26.92 26.50 46.17
N ARG A 24 -27.79 25.50 46.38
CA ARG A 24 -28.20 24.53 45.35
C ARG A 24 -28.58 25.18 44.01
N GLY A 25 -29.30 26.30 44.06
CA GLY A 25 -29.70 27.05 42.87
C GLY A 25 -28.51 27.55 42.06
N ASP A 26 -27.48 28.07 42.73
CA ASP A 26 -26.28 28.62 42.10
C ASP A 26 -25.42 27.50 41.50
N TRP A 27 -25.31 26.36 42.19
CA TRP A 27 -24.63 25.18 41.66
C TRP A 27 -25.31 24.61 40.41
N LEU A 28 -26.65 24.54 40.40
CA LEU A 28 -27.39 24.09 39.22
C LEU A 28 -27.22 25.08 38.05
N ALA A 29 -27.26 26.39 38.32
CA ALA A 29 -27.05 27.42 37.31
C ALA A 29 -25.63 27.35 36.69
N LEU A 30 -24.60 27.11 37.51
CA LEU A 30 -23.23 26.92 37.03
C LEU A 30 -23.08 25.67 36.15
N ILE A 31 -23.72 24.56 36.52
CA ILE A 31 -23.68 23.32 35.72
C ILE A 31 -24.45 23.48 34.42
N ASP A 32 -25.63 24.10 34.45
CA ASP A 32 -26.44 24.36 33.26
C ASP A 32 -25.72 25.32 32.29
N ALA A 33 -24.94 26.28 32.81
CA ALA A 33 -24.08 27.15 32.00
C ALA A 33 -22.85 26.41 31.42
N ALA A 34 -22.33 25.40 32.11
CA ALA A 34 -21.15 24.63 31.68
C ALA A 34 -21.48 23.50 30.69
N MET A 35 -22.69 22.95 30.71
CA MET A 35 -23.11 21.85 29.82
C MET A 35 -22.97 22.17 28.31
N PRO A 36 -23.37 23.35 27.79
CA PRO A 36 -23.21 23.68 26.38
C PRO A 36 -21.75 23.71 25.94
N ALA A 37 -20.84 24.20 26.80
CA ALA A 37 -19.41 24.23 26.52
C ALA A 37 -18.78 22.83 26.54
N ALA A 38 -19.24 21.94 27.42
CA ALA A 38 -18.83 20.54 27.45
C ALA A 38 -19.34 19.74 26.23
N ALA A 39 -20.56 20.03 25.77
CA ALA A 39 -21.12 19.43 24.56
C ALA A 39 -20.42 19.95 23.28
N ALA A 40 -20.10 21.25 23.25
CA ALA A 40 -19.39 21.89 22.13
C ALA A 40 -17.91 21.48 22.03
N SER A 41 -17.29 21.06 23.14
CA SER A 41 -15.92 20.55 23.15
C SER A 41 -15.76 19.14 22.59
N GLY A 42 -16.85 18.53 22.08
CA GLY A 42 -16.90 17.94 20.73
C GLY A 42 -15.78 17.00 20.28
N ALA A 43 -15.02 16.40 21.19
CA ALA A 43 -13.84 15.60 20.87
C ALA A 43 -14.20 14.33 20.07
N GLY A 44 -15.46 13.92 20.02
CA GLY A 44 -15.95 12.79 19.24
C GLY A 44 -15.86 13.00 17.72
N PRO A 45 -16.58 13.97 17.13
CA PRO A 45 -16.56 14.22 15.69
C PRO A 45 -15.20 14.68 15.15
N GLU A 46 -14.46 15.51 15.89
CA GLU A 46 -13.12 15.93 15.49
C GLU A 46 -12.14 14.76 15.51
N MET A 47 -12.18 13.91 16.56
CA MET A 47 -11.35 12.70 16.57
C MET A 47 -11.75 11.68 15.51
N ALA A 48 -13.04 11.54 15.21
CA ALA A 48 -13.51 10.67 14.14
C ALA A 48 -12.96 11.14 12.78
N ARG A 49 -12.99 12.45 12.52
CA ARG A 49 -12.40 13.05 11.33
C ARG A 49 -10.88 12.84 11.29
N LEU A 50 -10.17 13.11 12.38
CA LEU A 50 -8.71 12.91 12.44
C LEU A 50 -8.31 11.45 12.25
N ARG A 51 -9.10 10.50 12.77
CA ARG A 51 -8.87 9.06 12.51
C ARG A 51 -9.05 8.71 11.04
N GLN A 52 -10.12 9.20 10.44
CA GLN A 52 -10.34 9.01 9.00
C GLN A 52 -9.20 9.61 8.17
N ASP A 53 -8.77 10.84 8.50
CA ASP A 53 -7.67 11.51 7.81
C ASP A 53 -6.35 10.73 7.93
N VAL A 54 -6.08 10.12 9.09
CA VAL A 54 -4.90 9.25 9.30
C VAL A 54 -5.00 7.98 8.45
N GLU A 55 -6.14 7.30 8.47
CA GLU A 55 -6.33 6.09 7.66
C GLU A 55 -6.22 6.38 6.16
N ASP A 56 -6.78 7.50 5.69
CA ASP A 56 -6.67 7.95 4.30
C ASP A 56 -5.20 8.24 3.93
N ALA A 57 -4.46 8.91 4.83
CA ALA A 57 -3.04 9.20 4.64
C ALA A 57 -2.17 7.93 4.61
N GLU A 58 -2.47 6.94 5.46
CA GLU A 58 -1.79 5.64 5.45
C GLU A 58 -2.04 4.90 4.14
N ARG A 59 -3.30 4.83 3.67
CA ARG A 59 -3.65 4.22 2.37
C ARG A 59 -2.93 4.91 1.21
N ALA A 60 -2.85 6.24 1.22
CA ALA A 60 -2.13 7.00 0.20
C ALA A 60 -0.62 6.73 0.23
N ARG A 61 -0.01 6.66 1.42
CA ARG A 61 1.41 6.34 1.59
C ARG A 61 1.74 4.94 1.07
N ASP A 62 0.92 3.96 1.41
CA ASP A 62 1.18 2.56 1.03
C ASP A 62 1.02 2.37 -0.50
N THR A 63 0.04 3.04 -1.10
CA THR A 63 -0.11 3.13 -2.56
C THR A 63 1.15 3.72 -3.23
N ALA A 64 1.67 4.83 -2.68
CA ALA A 64 2.88 5.46 -3.20
C ALA A 64 4.13 4.59 -3.02
N ASN A 65 4.25 3.85 -1.92
CA ASN A 65 5.36 2.93 -1.69
C ASN A 65 5.35 1.76 -2.68
N LEU A 66 4.19 1.18 -2.95
CA LEU A 66 4.07 0.12 -3.96
C LEU A 66 4.41 0.61 -5.37
N GLN A 67 3.97 1.80 -5.74
CA GLN A 67 4.37 2.44 -7.00
C GLN A 67 5.89 2.58 -7.11
N ARG A 68 6.56 3.04 -6.03
CA ARG A 68 8.03 3.13 -6.01
C ARG A 68 8.71 1.77 -6.11
N MET A 69 8.20 0.76 -5.40
CA MET A 69 8.70 -0.62 -5.50
C MET A 69 8.50 -1.18 -6.91
N LYS A 70 7.40 -0.83 -7.58
CA LYS A 70 7.10 -1.21 -8.97
C LYS A 70 8.12 -0.65 -9.94
N VAL A 71 8.35 0.65 -9.89
CA VAL A 71 9.36 1.32 -10.72
C VAL A 71 10.76 0.76 -10.43
N ALA A 72 11.13 0.58 -9.16
CA ALA A 72 12.43 0.02 -8.78
C ALA A 72 12.62 -1.42 -9.29
N GLY A 73 11.57 -2.25 -9.21
CA GLY A 73 11.57 -3.61 -9.76
C GLY A 73 11.75 -3.63 -11.27
N GLN A 74 10.99 -2.81 -12.00
CA GLN A 74 11.09 -2.67 -13.45
C GLN A 74 12.48 -2.20 -13.89
N LEU A 75 13.05 -1.19 -13.21
CA LEU A 75 14.40 -0.70 -13.49
C LEU A 75 15.46 -1.80 -13.25
N ASN A 76 15.32 -2.57 -12.17
CA ASN A 76 16.24 -3.68 -11.89
C ASN A 76 16.16 -4.78 -12.97
N THR A 77 14.94 -5.12 -13.42
CA THR A 77 14.77 -6.06 -14.54
C THR A 77 15.41 -5.54 -15.81
N LEU A 78 15.20 -4.26 -16.17
CA LEU A 78 15.84 -3.63 -17.32
C LEU A 78 17.37 -3.66 -17.23
N HIS A 79 17.94 -3.32 -16.07
CA HIS A 79 19.39 -3.39 -15.85
C HIS A 79 19.95 -4.80 -16.03
N LYS A 80 19.25 -5.82 -15.52
CA LYS A 80 19.64 -7.22 -15.69
C LYS A 80 19.53 -7.68 -17.14
N SER A 81 18.46 -7.32 -17.83
CA SER A 81 18.28 -7.65 -19.25
C SER A 81 19.35 -6.99 -20.12
N LEU A 82 19.71 -5.74 -19.85
CA LEU A 82 20.83 -5.07 -20.52
C LEU A 82 22.16 -5.78 -20.24
N ALA A 83 22.42 -6.18 -18.99
CA ALA A 83 23.63 -6.92 -18.63
C ALA A 83 23.72 -8.30 -19.31
N ALA A 84 22.60 -9.00 -19.45
CA ALA A 84 22.54 -10.26 -20.17
C ALA A 84 22.73 -10.09 -21.68
N ALA A 85 22.22 -9.00 -22.25
CA ALA A 85 22.35 -8.70 -23.67
C ALA A 85 23.76 -8.21 -24.05
N VAL A 86 24.49 -7.60 -23.11
CA VAL A 86 25.82 -7.04 -23.29
C VAL A 86 26.75 -7.44 -22.15
N PRO A 87 27.17 -8.72 -22.11
CA PRO A 87 28.10 -9.20 -21.10
C PRO A 87 29.50 -8.57 -21.23
N GLU A 88 29.84 -8.02 -22.40
CA GLU A 88 31.16 -7.44 -22.70
C GLU A 88 31.42 -6.14 -21.94
N VAL A 89 30.35 -5.44 -21.51
CA VAL A 89 30.47 -4.23 -20.69
C VAL A 89 30.43 -4.62 -19.21
N PRO A 90 31.55 -4.52 -18.47
CA PRO A 90 31.62 -4.95 -17.09
C PRO A 90 30.77 -4.06 -16.17
N ALA A 91 30.17 -4.69 -15.17
CA ALA A 91 29.43 -3.97 -14.12
C ALA A 91 30.39 -3.11 -13.28
N GLY A 92 29.98 -1.87 -13.03
CA GLY A 92 30.63 -0.91 -12.15
C GLY A 92 29.88 -0.77 -10.82
N LYS A 93 30.08 0.36 -10.15
CA LYS A 93 29.44 0.67 -8.86
C LYS A 93 28.05 1.30 -9.01
N ASP A 94 27.72 1.82 -10.19
CA ASP A 94 26.46 2.49 -10.48
C ASP A 94 25.73 1.78 -11.61
N ALA A 95 24.60 1.17 -11.28
CA ALA A 95 23.80 0.39 -12.22
C ALA A 95 23.24 1.25 -13.36
N GLN A 96 22.98 2.54 -13.12
CA GLN A 96 22.49 3.45 -14.15
C GLN A 96 23.58 3.76 -15.18
N SER A 97 24.79 4.12 -14.71
CA SER A 97 25.95 4.32 -15.58
C SER A 97 26.30 3.07 -16.38
N ASP A 98 26.16 1.89 -15.77
CA ASP A 98 26.38 0.62 -16.47
C ASP A 98 25.34 0.37 -17.58
N ALA A 99 24.07 0.66 -17.30
CA ALA A 99 23.00 0.54 -18.28
C ALA A 99 23.23 1.46 -19.48
N LEU A 100 23.64 2.71 -19.25
CA LEU A 100 23.97 3.65 -20.32
C LEU A 100 25.14 3.17 -21.19
N ARG A 101 26.22 2.67 -20.57
CA ARG A 101 27.36 2.10 -21.31
C ARG A 101 26.97 0.89 -22.15
N ARG A 102 26.07 0.03 -21.64
CA ARG A 102 25.53 -1.11 -22.38
C ARG A 102 24.63 -0.70 -23.54
N ILE A 103 23.80 0.32 -23.35
CA ILE A 103 23.00 0.90 -24.44
C ILE A 103 23.91 1.48 -25.53
N GLU A 104 24.94 2.25 -25.15
CA GLU A 104 25.91 2.80 -26.09
C GLU A 104 26.66 1.68 -26.85
N TYR A 105 27.04 0.61 -26.15
CA TYR A 105 27.64 -0.57 -26.77
C TYR A 105 26.69 -1.23 -27.78
N LEU A 106 25.40 -1.43 -27.46
CA LEU A 106 24.42 -1.98 -28.39
C LEU A 106 24.24 -1.12 -29.64
N VAL A 107 24.23 0.20 -29.47
CA VAL A 107 24.10 1.16 -30.58
C VAL A 107 25.32 1.10 -31.51
N THR A 108 26.52 0.90 -30.95
CA THR A 108 27.79 0.93 -31.69
C THR A 108 28.22 -0.42 -32.26
N HIS A 109 27.87 -1.52 -31.58
CA HIS A 109 28.32 -2.88 -31.89
C HIS A 109 27.17 -3.82 -32.29
N GLY A 110 26.00 -3.26 -32.62
CA GLY A 110 24.74 -3.96 -32.87
C GLY A 110 24.79 -5.04 -33.97
N ALA A 111 25.35 -6.19 -33.63
CA ALA A 111 25.04 -7.48 -34.17
C ALA A 111 24.77 -8.39 -32.97
N SER A 112 23.51 -8.81 -32.81
CA SER A 112 23.01 -9.60 -31.70
C SER A 112 23.96 -10.75 -31.33
N ALA A 113 24.49 -10.74 -30.11
CA ALA A 113 25.13 -11.92 -29.56
C ALA A 113 24.11 -13.07 -29.59
N PRO A 114 24.45 -14.24 -30.17
CA PRO A 114 23.57 -15.40 -30.15
C PRO A 114 23.20 -15.76 -28.70
N GLY A 115 21.90 -15.81 -28.38
CA GLY A 115 21.41 -16.18 -27.04
C GLY A 115 21.11 -15.02 -26.07
N ALA A 116 21.46 -13.77 -26.41
CA ALA A 116 21.16 -12.59 -25.58
C ALA A 116 19.65 -12.43 -25.29
N VAL A 117 18.82 -12.69 -26.30
CA VAL A 117 17.35 -12.59 -26.21
C VAL A 117 16.78 -13.66 -25.29
N GLU A 118 17.32 -14.87 -25.33
CA GLU A 118 16.87 -15.98 -24.49
C GLU A 118 17.28 -15.80 -23.03
N ALA A 119 18.49 -15.28 -22.78
CA ALA A 119 18.94 -14.94 -21.43
C ALA A 119 18.12 -13.79 -20.82
N ALA A 120 17.81 -12.75 -21.60
CA ALA A 120 16.95 -11.65 -21.15
C ALA A 120 15.52 -12.14 -20.84
N ARG A 121 14.96 -13.00 -21.69
CA ARG A 121 13.64 -13.60 -21.46
C ARG A 121 13.61 -14.48 -20.21
N ALA A 122 14.65 -15.28 -19.99
CA ALA A 122 14.76 -16.09 -18.77
C ALA A 122 14.84 -15.22 -17.51
N ALA A 123 15.61 -14.13 -17.55
CA ALA A 123 15.71 -13.19 -16.43
C ALA A 123 14.40 -12.47 -16.11
N GLU A 124 13.61 -12.10 -17.12
CA GLU A 124 12.29 -11.50 -16.94
C GLU A 124 11.29 -12.50 -16.33
N MET A 125 11.32 -13.76 -16.77
CA MET A 125 10.43 -14.82 -16.28
C MET A 125 10.65 -15.18 -14.80
N GLU A 126 11.84 -14.89 -14.27
CA GLU A 126 12.25 -15.12 -12.88
C GLU A 126 12.28 -13.83 -12.03
N ALA A 127 11.91 -12.68 -12.60
CA ALA A 127 11.86 -11.44 -11.86
C ALA A 127 10.85 -11.54 -10.70
N PRO A 128 11.14 -10.99 -9.50
CA PRO A 128 10.22 -10.99 -8.36
C PRO A 128 8.89 -10.31 -8.67
N MET A 129 8.90 -9.34 -9.58
CA MET A 129 7.70 -8.72 -10.12
C MET A 129 7.30 -9.47 -11.40
N PRO A 130 6.12 -10.10 -11.45
CA PRO A 130 5.70 -10.81 -12.65
C PRO A 130 5.44 -9.81 -13.78
N GLY A 131 6.21 -9.95 -14.86
CA GLY A 131 5.96 -9.25 -16.11
C GLY A 131 4.71 -9.79 -16.82
N ARG A 132 4.26 -9.09 -17.86
CA ARG A 132 3.06 -9.45 -18.63
C ARG A 132 3.06 -10.89 -19.12
N ALA A 133 4.20 -11.36 -19.64
CA ALA A 133 4.33 -12.75 -20.12
C ALA A 133 4.14 -13.79 -19.01
N VAL A 134 4.60 -13.50 -17.78
CA VAL A 134 4.39 -14.38 -16.63
C VAL A 134 2.91 -14.39 -16.25
N LEU A 135 2.27 -13.22 -16.20
CA LEU A 135 0.84 -13.11 -15.88
C LEU A 135 -0.03 -13.88 -16.89
N GLU A 136 0.20 -13.69 -18.19
CA GLU A 136 -0.53 -14.38 -19.25
C GLU A 136 -0.35 -15.91 -19.17
N ALA A 137 0.87 -16.39 -18.90
CA ALA A 137 1.15 -17.83 -18.75
C ALA A 137 0.51 -18.45 -17.49
N VAL A 138 0.40 -17.69 -16.40
CA VAL A 138 -0.32 -18.14 -15.18
C VAL A 138 -1.84 -18.18 -15.42
N ILE A 139 -2.40 -17.18 -16.11
CA ILE A 139 -3.82 -17.17 -16.49
C ILE A 139 -4.17 -18.37 -17.37
N ALA A 140 -3.29 -18.70 -18.33
CA ALA A 140 -3.45 -19.85 -19.21
C ALA A 140 -3.26 -21.21 -18.49
N GLY A 141 -2.80 -21.22 -17.25
CA GLY A 141 -2.50 -22.44 -16.48
C GLY A 141 -1.23 -23.16 -16.94
N GLU A 142 -0.41 -22.52 -17.77
CA GLU A 142 0.84 -23.08 -18.30
C GLU A 142 1.96 -23.10 -17.25
N ARG A 143 1.88 -22.21 -16.25
CA ARG A 143 2.81 -22.17 -15.11
C ARG A 143 2.14 -21.68 -13.84
N ARG A 144 2.90 -21.75 -12.75
CA ARG A 144 2.62 -21.09 -11.48
C ARG A 144 3.59 -19.94 -11.22
N PHE A 145 3.20 -19.05 -10.31
CA PHE A 145 4.11 -18.04 -9.77
C PHE A 145 5.25 -18.70 -8.98
N SER A 146 6.43 -18.10 -9.05
CA SER A 146 7.46 -18.35 -8.03
C SER A 146 7.00 -17.80 -6.69
N LYS A 147 7.62 -18.22 -5.58
CA LYS A 147 7.27 -17.71 -4.24
C LYS A 147 7.32 -16.17 -4.17
N ALA A 148 8.38 -15.57 -4.71
CA ALA A 148 8.56 -14.11 -4.71
C ALA A 148 7.50 -13.40 -5.57
N GLN A 149 7.16 -13.99 -6.73
CA GLN A 149 6.09 -13.48 -7.60
C GLN A 149 4.73 -13.56 -6.92
N LEU A 150 4.44 -14.67 -6.24
CA LEU A 150 3.17 -14.85 -5.53
C LEU A 150 3.03 -13.86 -4.37
N GLU A 151 4.06 -13.70 -3.54
CA GLU A 151 4.08 -12.73 -2.44
C GLU A 151 3.85 -11.30 -2.95
N PHE A 152 4.52 -10.93 -4.04
CA PHE A 152 4.32 -9.63 -4.68
C PHE A 152 2.89 -9.48 -5.22
N THR A 153 2.38 -10.48 -5.93
CA THR A 153 1.05 -10.46 -6.56
C THR A 153 -0.06 -10.35 -5.52
N ILE A 154 0.06 -11.05 -4.39
CA ILE A 154 -0.90 -10.94 -3.28
C ILE A 154 -0.89 -9.52 -2.70
N ALA A 155 0.30 -8.95 -2.45
CA ALA A 155 0.41 -7.59 -1.94
C ALA A 155 -0.20 -6.55 -2.92
N GLU A 156 0.03 -6.69 -4.22
CA GLU A 156 -0.58 -5.82 -5.24
C GLU A 156 -2.11 -6.00 -5.30
N ALA A 157 -2.59 -7.24 -5.23
CA ALA A 157 -4.02 -7.55 -5.24
C ALA A 157 -4.75 -6.94 -4.03
N MET A 158 -4.15 -6.98 -2.84
CA MET A 158 -4.71 -6.32 -1.64
C MET A 158 -4.94 -4.83 -1.85
N VAL A 159 -4.02 -4.16 -2.54
CA VAL A 159 -4.15 -2.73 -2.81
C VAL A 159 -5.18 -2.44 -3.90
N LEU A 160 -5.23 -3.25 -4.95
CA LEU A 160 -6.24 -3.13 -6.00
C LEU A 160 -7.66 -3.39 -5.50
N THR A 161 -7.84 -4.24 -4.49
CA THR A 161 -9.13 -4.49 -3.84
C THR A 161 -9.43 -3.52 -2.69
N GLY A 162 -8.56 -2.53 -2.46
CA GLY A 162 -8.75 -1.55 -1.38
C GLY A 162 -8.76 -2.18 0.01
N TRP A 163 -7.96 -3.25 0.22
CA TRP A 163 -7.86 -4.02 1.46
C TRP A 163 -9.18 -4.68 1.89
N ALA A 164 -10.14 -4.84 0.97
CA ALA A 164 -11.41 -5.49 1.25
C ALA A 164 -11.26 -7.00 1.55
N GLN A 165 -10.15 -7.61 1.12
CA GLN A 165 -9.83 -9.02 1.34
C GLN A 165 -8.46 -9.16 2.00
N THR A 166 -8.35 -10.12 2.91
CA THR A 166 -7.11 -10.53 3.56
C THR A 166 -6.23 -11.35 2.60
N PRO A 167 -4.91 -11.51 2.89
CA PRO A 167 -4.04 -12.35 2.07
C PRO A 167 -4.55 -13.78 1.89
N LEU A 168 -5.15 -14.36 2.93
CA LEU A 168 -5.67 -15.73 2.89
C LEU A 168 -6.90 -15.86 1.98
N GLU A 169 -7.79 -14.86 2.00
CA GLU A 169 -8.95 -14.81 1.11
C GLU A 169 -8.52 -14.64 -0.34
N LEU A 170 -7.53 -13.79 -0.60
CA LEU A 170 -6.96 -13.61 -1.95
C LEU A 170 -6.27 -14.87 -2.47
N MET A 171 -5.60 -15.63 -1.59
CA MET A 171 -5.02 -16.93 -1.96
C MET A 171 -6.10 -17.96 -2.31
N ALA A 172 -7.29 -17.87 -1.72
CA ALA A 172 -8.39 -18.80 -2.01
C ALA A 172 -8.98 -18.60 -3.42
N GLU A 173 -8.91 -17.39 -3.98
CA GLU A 173 -9.31 -17.11 -5.38
C GLU A 173 -8.38 -17.80 -6.41
N GLY A 174 -7.13 -18.06 -6.02
CA GLY A 174 -6.14 -18.78 -6.82
C GLY A 174 -5.27 -17.90 -7.72
N GLU A 175 -4.11 -18.44 -8.12
CA GLU A 175 -3.09 -17.74 -8.92
C GLU A 175 -3.60 -17.19 -10.27
N PRO A 176 -4.45 -17.91 -11.06
CA PRO A 176 -4.96 -17.37 -12.33
C PRO A 176 -5.84 -16.13 -12.14
N TRP A 177 -6.65 -16.10 -11.08
CA TRP A 177 -7.49 -14.94 -10.76
C TRP A 177 -6.62 -13.74 -10.37
N LEU A 178 -5.63 -13.96 -9.50
CA LEU A 178 -4.66 -12.94 -9.10
C LEU A 178 -3.93 -12.37 -10.32
N ALA A 179 -3.44 -13.23 -11.21
CA ALA A 179 -2.76 -12.83 -12.43
C ALA A 179 -3.65 -11.97 -13.36
N ALA A 180 -4.92 -12.36 -13.53
CA ALA A 180 -5.89 -11.60 -14.31
C ALA A 180 -6.21 -10.23 -13.69
N LEU A 181 -6.34 -10.17 -12.36
CA LEU A 181 -6.55 -8.91 -11.64
C LEU A 181 -5.38 -7.95 -11.86
N ILE A 182 -4.13 -8.42 -11.70
CA ILE A 182 -2.96 -7.57 -11.90
C ILE A 182 -2.86 -7.13 -13.36
N LEU A 183 -3.00 -8.06 -14.32
CA LEU A 183 -2.87 -7.76 -15.74
C LEU A 183 -3.87 -6.69 -16.21
N LYS A 184 -5.12 -6.73 -15.71
CA LYS A 184 -6.14 -5.72 -15.99
C LYS A 184 -5.76 -4.31 -15.51
N ASN A 185 -4.91 -4.21 -14.49
CA ASN A 185 -4.51 -2.97 -13.85
C ASN A 185 -3.06 -2.53 -14.18
N GLN A 186 -2.36 -3.26 -15.05
CA GLN A 186 -1.10 -2.84 -15.67
C GLN A 186 -1.41 -2.04 -16.96
N ASN A 187 -1.85 -0.78 -16.81
CA ASN A 187 -1.85 0.20 -17.90
C ASN A 187 -0.69 1.16 -17.74
#